data_AF-A0A5R9J3Z4-F1
#
_entry.id   AF-A0A5R9J3Z4-F1
#
_cell.length_a   1.000
_cell.length_b   1.000
_cell.length_c   1.000
_cell.angle_alpha   90.00
_cell.angle_beta   90.00
_cell.angle_gamma   90.00
#
_symmetry.space_group_name_H-M   'P 1'
#
loop_
_entity.id
_entity.type
_entity.pdbx_description
1 polymer ?
#
loop_
_entity_poly.entity_id
_entity_poly.type
_entity_poly.pdbx_seq_one_letter_code
_entity_poly.pdbx_strand_id
1 'polypeptide(L)'
;MQPAVSVKEMIRIGIGSFLGIGLTGALTTWWFGASWATPIVIAPMGAASVLLFALPDSPRIQPFAMVAGCFLAALIGVTCARYVANPLLAVSLAIGLTLVAQALCRCTHPPGGAVAVVAVLGGPKVLAAGYGFVFMPVMVNTIILLIIGFCYNNLTGRTYPHIP
;
A
#
# COMPACT_ATOMS: atom_id res chain seq x y z
N MET A 1 18.59 13.76 14.24
CA MET A 1 18.22 14.38 12.95
C MET A 1 18.36 13.33 11.86
N GLN A 2 17.44 13.26 10.90
CA GLN A 2 17.64 12.43 9.71
C GLN A 2 18.85 12.98 8.93
N PRO A 3 19.72 12.12 8.37
CA PRO A 3 20.84 12.58 7.56
C PRO A 3 20.34 13.37 6.35
N ALA A 4 21.08 14.41 5.96
CA ALA A 4 20.70 15.25 4.84
C ALA A 4 20.67 14.45 3.54
N VAL A 5 19.50 14.41 2.88
CA VAL A 5 19.33 13.81 1.56
C VAL A 5 19.73 14.84 0.50
N SER A 6 20.54 14.45 -0.48
CA SER A 6 20.94 15.37 -1.56
C SER A 6 19.72 15.83 -2.37
N VAL A 7 19.75 17.06 -2.90
CA VAL A 7 18.65 17.59 -3.74
C VAL A 7 18.37 16.70 -4.95
N LYS A 8 19.42 16.17 -5.58
CA LYS A 8 19.31 15.21 -6.69
C LYS A 8 18.49 13.98 -6.28
N GLU A 9 18.77 13.43 -5.10
CA GLU A 9 18.06 12.27 -4.58
C GLU A 9 16.62 12.60 -4.20
N MET A 10 16.36 13.78 -3.62
CA MET A 10 14.99 14.25 -3.34
C MET A 10 14.16 14.38 -4.61
N ILE A 11 14.74 14.93 -5.68
CA ILE A 11 14.07 15.04 -6.99
C ILE A 11 13.79 13.65 -7.57
N ARG A 12 14.75 12.72 -7.50
CA ARG A 12 14.56 11.32 -7.92
C ARG A 12 13.40 10.67 -7.16
N ILE A 13 13.37 10.80 -5.84
CA ILE A 13 12.29 10.25 -4.99
C ILE A 13 10.94 10.84 -5.38
N GLY A 14 10.87 12.17 -5.57
CA GLY A 14 9.65 12.87 -5.96
C GLY A 14 9.12 12.42 -7.33
N ILE A 15 9.99 12.36 -8.34
CA ILE A 15 9.63 11.90 -9.68
C ILE A 15 9.20 10.44 -9.65
N GLY A 16 9.95 9.57 -8.97
CA GLY A 16 9.59 8.16 -8.80
C GLY A 16 8.22 8.00 -8.17
N SER A 17 7.95 8.74 -7.09
CA SER A 17 6.67 8.68 -6.38
C SER A 17 5.50 9.16 -7.23
N PHE A 18 5.70 10.25 -7.98
CA PHE A 18 4.73 10.80 -8.92
C PHE A 18 4.40 9.79 -10.03
N LEU A 19 5.42 9.24 -10.69
CA LEU A 19 5.24 8.24 -11.75
C LEU A 19 4.63 6.95 -11.21
N GLY A 20 5.11 6.47 -10.07
CA GLY A 20 4.62 5.27 -9.40
C GLY A 20 3.13 5.34 -9.13
N ILE A 21 2.67 6.35 -8.40
CA ILE A 21 1.26 6.47 -8.05
C ILE A 21 0.39 6.89 -9.24
N GLY A 22 0.91 7.76 -10.13
CA GLY A 22 0.20 8.24 -11.31
C GLY A 22 -0.06 7.13 -12.32
N LEU A 23 0.96 6.34 -12.67
CA LEU A 23 0.82 5.21 -13.59
C LEU A 23 0.00 4.08 -12.96
N THR A 24 0.15 3.84 -11.66
CA THR A 24 -0.71 2.89 -10.94
C THR A 24 -2.18 3.28 -11.06
N GLY A 25 -2.53 4.54 -10.79
CA GLY A 25 -3.89 5.05 -10.95
C GLY A 25 -4.37 4.99 -12.40
N ALA A 26 -3.53 5.35 -13.37
CA ALA A 26 -3.89 5.33 -14.79
C ALA A 26 -4.14 3.91 -15.31
N LEU A 27 -3.30 2.93 -14.96
CA LEU A 27 -3.46 1.54 -15.38
C LEU A 27 -4.68 0.89 -14.73
N THR A 28 -4.89 1.11 -13.43
CA THR A 28 -6.08 0.62 -12.72
C THR A 28 -7.36 1.25 -13.31
N THR A 29 -7.32 2.54 -13.66
CA THR A 29 -8.41 3.22 -14.37
C THR A 29 -8.68 2.59 -15.73
N TRP A 30 -7.62 2.30 -16.50
CA TRP A 30 -7.75 1.75 -17.83
C TRP A 30 -8.34 0.34 -17.84
N TRP A 31 -7.96 -0.51 -16.88
CA TRP A 31 -8.48 -1.88 -16.78
C TRP A 31 -9.88 -1.98 -16.15
N PHE A 32 -10.16 -1.21 -15.10
CA PHE A 32 -11.37 -1.36 -14.29
C PHE A 32 -12.38 -0.23 -14.47
N GLY A 33 -12.04 0.79 -15.26
CA GLY A 33 -12.83 2.00 -15.46
C GLY A 33 -12.64 3.01 -14.31
N ALA A 34 -12.65 4.30 -14.66
CA ALA A 34 -12.77 5.36 -13.68
C ALA A 34 -14.24 5.71 -13.46
N SER A 35 -14.64 5.69 -12.19
CA SER A 35 -15.86 6.36 -11.77
C SER A 35 -15.62 6.98 -10.40
N TRP A 36 -16.24 8.13 -10.11
CA TRP A 36 -16.24 8.70 -8.74
C TRP A 36 -16.75 7.67 -7.71
N ALA A 37 -17.68 6.83 -8.16
CA ALA A 37 -17.66 5.37 -8.09
C ALA A 37 -16.55 4.63 -7.31
N THR A 38 -15.58 4.10 -8.03
CA THR A 38 -14.59 3.13 -7.59
C THR A 38 -13.35 3.82 -6.99
N PRO A 39 -12.94 3.50 -5.75
CA PRO A 39 -11.66 3.98 -5.22
C PRO A 39 -10.52 3.36 -6.01
N ILE A 40 -10.02 4.07 -7.03
CA ILE A 40 -8.97 3.60 -7.94
C ILE A 40 -7.65 3.46 -7.19
N VAL A 41 -7.34 4.43 -6.33
CA VAL A 41 -6.17 4.46 -5.45
C VAL A 41 -6.63 4.88 -4.06
N ILE A 42 -6.21 4.15 -3.04
CA ILE A 42 -6.48 4.52 -1.64
C ILE A 42 -5.29 5.28 -1.06
N ALA A 43 -5.52 6.18 -0.10
CA ALA A 43 -4.46 7.01 0.51
C ALA A 43 -3.21 6.21 0.97
N PRO A 44 -3.33 5.00 1.55
CA PRO A 44 -2.17 4.18 1.89
C PRO A 44 -1.25 3.84 0.71
N MET A 45 -1.76 3.76 -0.53
CA MET A 45 -0.93 3.52 -1.73
C MET A 45 -0.03 4.71 -2.03
N GLY A 46 -0.48 5.94 -1.74
CA GLY A 46 0.35 7.14 -1.85
C GLY A 46 1.53 7.10 -0.87
N ALA A 47 1.26 6.72 0.39
CA ALA A 47 2.31 6.53 1.39
C ALA A 47 3.28 5.39 1.01
N ALA A 48 2.76 4.27 0.51
CA ALA A 48 3.58 3.16 0.01
C ALA A 48 4.49 3.60 -1.15
N SER A 49 3.97 4.41 -2.07
CA SER A 49 4.76 4.98 -3.19
C SER A 49 5.92 5.80 -2.65
N VAL A 50 5.66 6.77 -1.77
CA VAL A 50 6.73 7.61 -1.18
C VAL A 50 7.81 6.77 -0.52
N LEU A 51 7.43 5.76 0.28
CA LEU A 51 8.41 4.90 0.96
C LEU A 51 9.18 4.00 -0.02
N LEU A 52 8.53 3.51 -1.09
CA LEU A 52 9.16 2.68 -2.12
C LEU A 52 10.32 3.38 -2.82
N PHE A 53 10.16 4.68 -3.09
CA PHE A 53 11.20 5.45 -3.76
C PHE A 53 12.19 6.08 -2.77
N ALA A 54 11.73 6.47 -1.58
CA ALA A 54 12.59 7.08 -0.56
C ALA A 54 13.52 6.09 0.14
N LEU A 55 13.04 4.86 0.37
CA LEU A 55 13.72 3.85 1.19
C LEU A 55 13.68 2.46 0.52
N PRO A 56 14.18 2.32 -0.73
CA PRO A 56 14.12 1.05 -1.47
C PRO A 56 14.85 -0.10 -0.76
N ASP A 57 15.89 0.22 0.02
CA ASP A 57 16.71 -0.75 0.73
C ASP A 57 16.05 -1.21 2.05
N SER A 58 14.91 -0.63 2.44
CA SER A 58 14.24 -0.97 3.69
C SER A 58 13.66 -2.39 3.63
N PRO A 59 13.89 -3.24 4.64
CA PRO A 59 13.27 -4.57 4.71
C PRO A 59 11.73 -4.53 4.63
N ARG A 60 11.12 -3.44 5.12
CA ARG A 60 9.66 -3.23 5.17
C ARG A 60 9.05 -2.80 3.83
N ILE A 61 9.91 -2.51 2.86
CA ILE A 61 9.58 -2.07 1.51
C ILE A 61 9.98 -3.13 0.48
N GLN A 62 10.56 -4.25 0.90
CA GLN A 62 10.81 -5.37 -0.01
C GLN A 62 9.49 -5.97 -0.52
N PRO A 63 9.48 -6.59 -1.72
CA PRO A 63 8.26 -7.05 -2.39
C PRO A 63 7.38 -7.94 -1.50
N PHE A 64 7.97 -8.89 -0.77
CA PHE A 64 7.21 -9.76 0.13
C PHE A 64 6.50 -8.96 1.24
N ALA A 65 7.19 -8.01 1.88
CA ALA A 65 6.59 -7.17 2.92
C ALA A 65 5.44 -6.34 2.36
N MET A 66 5.61 -5.70 1.20
CA MET A 66 4.57 -4.89 0.58
C MET A 66 3.33 -5.72 0.21
N VAL A 67 3.52 -6.83 -0.52
CA VAL A 67 2.41 -7.68 -1.00
C VAL A 67 1.69 -8.34 0.17
N ALA A 68 2.40 -9.12 0.99
CA ALA A 68 1.78 -9.85 2.09
C ALA A 68 1.26 -8.91 3.18
N GLY A 69 1.97 -7.80 3.45
CA GLY A 69 1.56 -6.81 4.43
C GLY A 69 0.25 -6.10 4.04
N CYS A 70 0.11 -5.66 2.78
CA CYS A 70 -1.14 -5.08 2.29
C CYS A 70 -2.27 -6.11 2.22
N PHE A 71 -1.99 -7.34 1.77
CA PHE A 71 -2.96 -8.42 1.72
C PHE A 71 -3.56 -8.73 3.09
N LEU A 72 -2.71 -9.01 4.09
CA LEU A 72 -3.14 -9.34 5.45
C LEU A 72 -3.93 -8.18 6.07
N ALA A 73 -3.45 -6.95 5.89
CA ALA A 73 -4.13 -5.77 6.40
C ALA A 73 -5.54 -5.60 5.82
N ALA A 74 -5.69 -5.73 4.50
CA ALA A 74 -6.99 -5.63 3.85
C ALA A 74 -7.92 -6.77 4.28
N LEU A 75 -7.41 -8.00 4.33
CA LEU A 75 -8.18 -9.18 4.72
C LEU A 75 -8.70 -9.06 6.16
N ILE A 76 -7.84 -8.68 7.09
CA ILE A 76 -8.19 -8.47 8.50
C ILE A 76 -9.16 -7.30 8.63
N GLY A 77 -8.87 -6.16 8.00
CA GLY A 77 -9.73 -4.98 8.05
C GLY A 77 -11.14 -5.25 7.53
N VAL A 78 -11.27 -5.90 6.36
CA VAL A 78 -12.58 -6.29 5.80
C VAL A 78 -13.30 -7.25 6.75
N THR A 79 -12.59 -8.21 7.34
CA THR A 79 -13.19 -9.17 8.28
C THR A 79 -13.70 -8.46 9.53
N CYS A 80 -12.93 -7.56 10.13
CA CYS A 80 -13.38 -6.75 11.25
C CYS A 80 -14.60 -5.88 10.87
N ALA A 81 -14.58 -5.23 9.71
CA ALA A 81 -15.69 -4.41 9.23
C ALA A 81 -17.00 -5.21 9.08
N ARG A 82 -16.91 -6.50 8.76
CA ARG A 82 -18.06 -7.38 8.52
C ARG A 82 -18.66 -7.96 9.79
N TYR A 83 -17.82 -8.25 10.79
CA TYR A 83 -18.24 -8.99 11.99
C TYR A 83 -18.29 -8.16 13.27
N VAL A 84 -17.77 -6.93 13.26
CA VAL A 84 -17.75 -6.04 14.43
C VAL A 84 -18.61 -4.81 14.14
N ALA A 85 -19.78 -4.75 14.77
CA ALA A 85 -20.76 -3.69 14.49
C ALA A 85 -20.32 -2.29 14.93
N ASN A 86 -19.55 -2.17 16.03
CA ASN A 86 -19.05 -0.88 16.50
C ASN A 86 -17.81 -0.47 15.68
N PRO A 87 -17.84 0.65 14.93
CA PRO A 87 -16.73 1.03 14.04
C PRO A 87 -15.41 1.31 14.77
N LEU A 88 -15.47 1.89 15.97
CA LEU A 88 -14.28 2.19 16.78
C LEU A 88 -13.61 0.89 17.27
N LEU A 89 -14.41 -0.08 17.70
CA LEU A 89 -13.90 -1.40 18.08
C LEU A 89 -13.36 -2.15 16.85
N ALA A 90 -14.07 -2.11 15.72
CA ALA A 90 -13.67 -2.75 14.48
C ALA A 90 -12.31 -2.25 13.98
N VAL A 91 -12.10 -0.93 13.96
CA VAL A 91 -10.83 -0.34 13.52
C VAL A 91 -9.69 -0.63 14.52
N SER A 92 -9.98 -0.59 15.82
CA SER A 92 -8.99 -0.88 16.87
C SER A 92 -8.52 -2.34 16.78
N LEU A 93 -9.45 -3.28 16.62
CA LEU A 93 -9.14 -4.69 16.38
C LEU A 93 -8.37 -4.89 15.08
N ALA A 94 -8.83 -4.26 13.98
CA ALA A 94 -8.18 -4.40 12.68
C ALA A 94 -6.71 -3.97 12.72
N ILE A 95 -6.40 -2.84 13.36
CA ILE A 95 -5.01 -2.35 13.51
C ILE A 95 -4.18 -3.34 14.33
N GLY A 96 -4.66 -3.73 15.52
CA GLY A 96 -3.93 -4.62 16.42
C GLY A 96 -3.66 -5.99 15.80
N LEU A 97 -4.69 -6.60 15.20
CA LEU A 97 -4.57 -7.88 14.52
C LEU A 97 -3.65 -7.80 13.29
N THR A 98 -3.73 -6.71 12.52
CA THR A 98 -2.83 -6.50 11.37
C THR A 98 -1.38 -6.44 11.81
N LEU A 99 -1.07 -5.69 12.88
CA LEU A 99 0.29 -5.59 13.39
C LEU A 99 0.83 -6.95 13.84
N VAL A 100 0.04 -7.72 14.61
CA VAL A 100 0.41 -9.06 15.07
C VAL A 100 0.61 -10.00 13.87
N ALA A 101 -0.34 -10.04 12.93
CA ALA A 101 -0.25 -10.91 11.75
C ALA A 101 0.98 -10.59 10.90
N GLN A 102 1.24 -9.30 10.62
CA GLN A 102 2.42 -8.89 9.87
C GLN A 102 3.73 -9.23 10.60
N ALA A 103 3.77 -9.08 11.92
CA ALA A 103 4.94 -9.44 12.72
C ALA A 103 5.20 -10.96 12.69
N LEU A 104 4.16 -11.78 12.84
CA LEU A 104 4.24 -13.24 12.78
C LEU A 104 4.69 -13.72 11.39
N CYS A 105 4.16 -13.12 10.33
CA CYS A 105 4.53 -13.43 8.95
C CYS A 105 5.83 -12.76 8.49
N ARG A 106 6.50 -11.98 9.35
CA ARG A 106 7.72 -11.20 9.04
C ARG A 106 7.56 -10.32 7.79
N CYS A 107 6.36 -9.77 7.59
CA CYS A 107 6.01 -8.95 6.43
C CYS A 107 5.48 -7.57 6.87
N THR A 108 6.08 -7.00 7.93
CA THR A 108 5.70 -5.68 8.44
C THR A 108 5.82 -4.62 7.37
N HIS A 109 4.69 -4.06 6.97
CA HIS A 109 4.59 -2.99 5.99
C HIS A 109 3.74 -1.88 6.61
N PRO A 110 4.35 -0.79 7.09
CA PRO A 110 3.66 0.26 7.84
C PRO A 110 2.40 0.83 7.14
N PRO A 111 2.39 1.06 5.81
CA PRO A 111 1.16 1.45 5.11
C PRO A 111 -0.01 0.46 5.26
N GLY A 112 0.27 -0.82 5.52
CA GLY A 112 -0.74 -1.84 5.78
C GLY A 112 -1.66 -1.48 6.96
N GLY A 113 -1.16 -0.87 8.03
CA GLY A 113 -2.04 -0.40 9.12
C GLY A 113 -3.12 0.56 8.61
N ALA A 114 -2.76 1.49 7.72
CA ALA A 114 -3.70 2.41 7.11
C ALA A 114 -4.63 1.72 6.08
N VAL A 115 -4.17 0.65 5.40
CA VAL A 115 -5.04 -0.20 4.56
C VAL A 115 -6.14 -0.84 5.41
N ALA A 116 -5.82 -1.36 6.59
CA ALA A 116 -6.80 -1.94 7.51
C ALA A 116 -7.82 -0.89 7.98
N VAL A 117 -7.37 0.34 8.26
CA VAL A 117 -8.26 1.47 8.59
C VAL A 117 -9.21 1.78 7.44
N VAL A 118 -8.72 1.88 6.21
CA VAL A 118 -9.57 2.13 5.04
C VAL A 118 -10.57 0.99 4.82
N ALA A 119 -10.19 -0.26 5.04
CA ALA A 119 -11.12 -1.38 4.92
C ALA A 119 -12.33 -1.28 5.90
N VAL A 120 -12.12 -0.67 7.07
CA VAL A 120 -13.18 -0.47 8.08
C VAL A 120 -13.94 0.85 7.89
N LEU A 121 -13.23 1.94 7.57
CA LEU A 121 -13.76 3.31 7.56
C LEU A 121 -13.82 3.96 6.18
N GLY A 122 -13.56 3.21 5.10
CA GLY A 122 -13.47 3.69 3.72
C GLY A 122 -14.81 4.08 3.07
N GLY A 123 -15.88 4.19 3.86
CA GLY A 123 -17.21 4.56 3.41
C GLY A 123 -17.98 3.42 2.73
N PRO A 124 -19.23 3.69 2.29
CA PRO A 124 -20.17 2.66 1.85
C PRO A 124 -19.65 1.77 0.71
N LYS A 125 -18.83 2.31 -0.19
CA LYS A 125 -18.36 1.58 -1.37
C LYS A 125 -17.25 0.58 -1.05
N VAL A 126 -16.33 0.96 -0.16
CA VAL A 126 -15.30 0.03 0.34
C VAL A 126 -15.97 -1.08 1.14
N LEU A 127 -16.94 -0.74 1.99
CA LEU A 127 -17.70 -1.72 2.76
C LEU A 127 -18.52 -2.66 1.85
N ALA A 128 -19.18 -2.12 0.82
CA ALA A 128 -19.94 -2.91 -0.15
C ALA A 128 -19.05 -3.84 -1.00
N ALA A 129 -17.83 -3.41 -1.34
CA ALA A 129 -16.86 -4.25 -2.04
C ALA A 129 -16.47 -5.49 -1.20
N GLY A 130 -16.52 -5.40 0.13
CA GLY A 130 -16.18 -6.50 1.03
C GLY A 130 -14.81 -7.08 0.70
N TYR A 131 -14.70 -8.40 0.53
CA TYR A 131 -13.43 -9.03 0.17
C TYR A 131 -12.93 -8.68 -1.24
N GLY A 132 -13.80 -8.12 -2.09
CA GLY A 132 -13.38 -7.51 -3.36
C GLY A 132 -12.36 -6.39 -3.15
N PHE A 133 -12.46 -5.63 -2.04
CA PHE A 133 -11.50 -4.59 -1.66
C PHE A 133 -10.05 -5.10 -1.56
N VAL A 134 -9.88 -6.35 -1.11
CA VAL A 134 -8.56 -7.00 -1.00
C VAL A 134 -7.95 -7.14 -2.38
N PHE A 135 -8.70 -7.63 -3.36
CA PHE A 135 -8.21 -7.78 -4.73
C PHE A 135 -8.03 -6.41 -5.39
N MET A 136 -9.11 -5.63 -5.48
CA MET A 136 -9.14 -4.27 -6.00
C MET A 136 -9.76 -3.35 -4.94
N PRO A 137 -9.06 -2.29 -4.50
CA PRO A 137 -7.87 -1.71 -5.12
C PRO A 137 -6.54 -2.26 -4.58
N VAL A 138 -6.52 -3.00 -3.48
CA VAL A 138 -5.29 -3.17 -2.68
C VAL A 138 -4.21 -3.96 -3.43
N MET A 139 -4.50 -5.20 -3.83
CA MET A 139 -3.47 -6.06 -4.43
C MET A 139 -3.08 -5.62 -5.83
N VAL A 140 -4.05 -5.21 -6.66
CA VAL A 140 -3.78 -4.67 -8.00
C VAL A 140 -2.82 -3.48 -7.92
N ASN A 141 -3.14 -2.46 -7.11
CA ASN A 141 -2.26 -1.29 -7.00
C ASN A 141 -0.89 -1.63 -6.41
N THR A 142 -0.83 -2.52 -5.42
CA THR A 142 0.44 -2.92 -4.81
C THR A 142 1.36 -3.58 -5.84
N ILE A 143 0.83 -4.46 -6.69
CA ILE A 143 1.60 -5.14 -7.73
C ILE A 143 2.07 -4.15 -8.81
N ILE A 144 1.18 -3.29 -9.31
CA ILE A 144 1.55 -2.30 -10.33
C ILE A 144 2.63 -1.35 -9.79
N LEU A 145 2.44 -0.85 -8.56
CA LEU A 145 3.40 0.03 -7.91
C LEU A 145 4.76 -0.64 -7.70
N LEU A 146 4.78 -1.93 -7.34
CA LEU A 146 6.00 -2.72 -7.22
C LEU A 146 6.74 -2.86 -8.56
N ILE A 147 6.02 -3.13 -9.65
CA ILE A 147 6.62 -3.23 -10.98
C ILE A 147 7.25 -1.88 -11.38
N ILE A 148 6.52 -0.78 -11.18
CA ILE A 148 7.06 0.56 -11.48
C ILE A 148 8.25 0.89 -10.58
N GLY A 149 8.17 0.59 -9.29
CA GLY A 149 9.25 0.81 -8.33
C GLY A 149 10.50 0.00 -8.67
N PHE A 150 10.33 -1.26 -9.09
CA PHE A 150 11.40 -2.09 -9.61
C PHE A 150 12.07 -1.44 -10.82
N CYS A 151 11.32 -1.12 -11.88
CA CYS A 151 11.87 -0.51 -13.08
C CYS A 151 12.59 0.81 -12.77
N TYR A 152 11.92 1.72 -12.06
CA TYR A 152 12.44 3.06 -11.80
C TYR A 152 13.67 3.07 -10.91
N ASN A 153 13.67 2.32 -9.79
CA ASN A 153 14.84 2.31 -8.90
C ASN A 153 16.07 1.76 -9.63
N ASN A 154 15.96 0.62 -10.33
CA ASN A 154 17.10 0.06 -11.07
C ASN A 154 17.59 0.97 -12.20
N LEU A 155 16.69 1.62 -12.94
CA LEU A 155 17.05 2.56 -14.01
C LEU A 155 17.67 3.87 -13.49
N THR A 156 17.44 4.22 -12.22
CA THR A 156 17.96 5.44 -11.60
C THR A 156 19.15 5.19 -10.66
N GLY A 157 19.75 3.99 -10.73
CA GLY A 157 20.98 3.64 -10.02
C GLY A 157 20.77 3.17 -8.58
N ARG A 158 19.54 2.80 -8.19
CA ARG A 158 19.24 2.15 -6.91
C ARG A 158 18.90 0.67 -7.13
N THR A 159 19.44 -0.21 -6.30
CA THR A 159 19.12 -1.64 -6.37
C THR A 159 17.77 -1.90 -5.71
N TYR A 160 16.83 -2.52 -6.43
CA TYR A 160 15.56 -2.98 -5.86
C TYR A 160 15.03 -4.19 -6.63
N PRO A 161 14.62 -5.30 -5.98
CA PRO A 161 14.65 -5.53 -4.54
C PRO A 161 16.08 -5.66 -4.00
N HIS A 162 16.26 -5.34 -2.73
CA HIS A 162 17.53 -5.50 -2.06
C HIS A 162 17.60 -6.90 -1.43
N ILE A 163 18.62 -7.66 -1.80
CA ILE A 163 18.96 -8.93 -1.15
C ILE A 163 20.01 -8.61 -0.07
N PRO A 164 19.79 -8.97 1.20
CA PRO A 164 20.75 -8.73 2.28
C PRO A 164 22.09 -9.43 2.06
#